data_AF-L8JJ11-F1
#
_entry.id   AF-L8JJ11-F1
#
_cell.length_a   1.000
_cell.length_b   1.000
_cell.length_c   1.000
_cell.angle_alpha   90.00
_cell.angle_beta   90.00
_cell.angle_gamma   90.00
#
_symmetry.space_group_name_H-M   'P 1'
#
loop_
_entity.id
_entity.type
_entity.pdbx_description
1 polymer ?
#
loop_
_entity_poly.entity_id
_entity_poly.type
_entity_poly.pdbx_seq_one_letter_code
_entity_poly.pdbx_strand_id
1 'polypeptide(L)'
;MKLFAELFTRLDQTTKTLAKLDALLEYFEKAPDKDKLWAIAILSHRRPKRAVNINYIKEWACELSGLPYWLFEESYHVAGDLGETIALILPDPETRTDHSLTYWIDFISSLADLDEAGRKEQLTQAWLSLSTTERFVFNKLMMGAFRMGVSQKLMVRALSMHTGIEENILAHRLMGHWWPDYTTFEELILSEEKAEDDSRPYPFYLAYALDDPHEIGDPDHWMAERKWDGIRGQVIVRNDKLYVWSRGEELVTDKYPEYEIFRDQLPNGTVLDGEILPFKDEQPLPFNVLQTRIGRKNVTPAILKKAPVAFIAYDLLEWEGEDVRQWQKARAIGANNSRGPYRRRFAHFRAGGVCYLGGAGRRAGYVT
;
A
#
# COMPACT_ATOMS: atom_id res chain seq x y z
N MET A 1 4.49 -25.18 -5.78
CA MET A 1 5.05 -24.76 -4.48
C MET A 1 6.53 -24.50 -4.63
N LYS A 2 7.30 -25.45 -5.19
CA LYS A 2 8.74 -25.32 -5.46
C LYS A 2 9.23 -23.91 -5.86
N LEU A 3 8.69 -23.33 -6.93
CA LEU A 3 9.05 -21.97 -7.38
C LEU A 3 8.82 -20.90 -6.31
N PHE A 4 7.69 -20.97 -5.61
CA PHE A 4 7.35 -20.00 -4.56
C PHE A 4 8.15 -20.23 -3.29
N ALA A 5 8.49 -21.48 -2.96
CA ALA A 5 9.36 -21.82 -1.86
C ALA A 5 10.80 -21.32 -2.11
N GLU A 6 11.29 -21.44 -3.35
CA GLU A 6 12.57 -20.89 -3.77
C GLU A 6 12.58 -19.35 -3.69
N LEU A 7 11.53 -18.69 -4.19
CA LEU A 7 11.35 -17.24 -4.01
C LEU A 7 11.38 -16.87 -2.52
N PHE A 8 10.61 -17.57 -1.70
CA PHE A 8 10.54 -17.34 -0.27
C PHE A 8 11.91 -17.42 0.39
N THR A 9 12.64 -18.52 0.17
CA THR A 9 13.96 -18.75 0.76
C THR A 9 14.93 -17.64 0.37
N ARG A 10 14.95 -17.24 -0.91
CA ARG A 10 15.83 -16.16 -1.38
C ARG A 10 15.48 -14.80 -0.75
N LEU A 11 14.19 -14.50 -0.59
CA LEU A 11 13.74 -13.26 0.05
C LEU A 11 14.04 -13.21 1.55
N ASP A 12 13.96 -14.36 2.23
CA ASP A 12 14.21 -14.48 3.67
C ASP A 12 15.69 -14.35 4.03
N GLN A 13 16.55 -14.97 3.21
CA GLN A 13 18.00 -15.05 3.46
C GLN A 13 18.77 -13.78 3.06
N THR A 14 18.10 -12.74 2.59
CA THR A 14 18.77 -11.52 2.13
C THR A 14 18.14 -10.24 2.66
N THR A 15 18.99 -9.28 2.97
CA THR A 15 18.60 -7.89 3.26
C THR A 15 18.87 -6.95 2.09
N LYS A 16 19.53 -7.43 1.02
CA LYS A 16 19.93 -6.61 -0.13
C LYS A 16 18.76 -6.40 -1.09
N THR A 17 18.42 -5.14 -1.36
CA THR A 17 17.32 -4.76 -2.28
C THR A 17 17.45 -5.37 -3.67
N LEU A 18 18.66 -5.36 -4.24
CA LEU A 18 18.92 -5.93 -5.58
C LEU A 18 18.69 -7.45 -5.60
N ALA A 19 19.19 -8.18 -4.61
CA ALA A 19 18.99 -9.63 -4.54
C ALA A 19 17.50 -10.02 -4.41
N LYS A 20 16.71 -9.20 -3.70
CA LYS A 20 15.24 -9.39 -3.63
C LYS A 20 14.56 -9.08 -4.96
N LEU A 21 14.99 -8.04 -5.64
CA LEU A 21 14.50 -7.66 -6.97
C LEU A 21 14.76 -8.80 -7.97
N ASP A 22 15.98 -9.33 -8.00
CA ASP A 22 16.38 -10.46 -8.87
C ASP A 22 15.53 -11.71 -8.57
N ALA A 23 15.26 -12.00 -7.29
CA ALA A 23 14.41 -13.13 -6.91
C ALA A 23 12.97 -12.98 -7.39
N LEU A 24 12.40 -11.77 -7.29
CA LEU A 24 11.06 -11.47 -7.79
C LEU A 24 10.98 -11.60 -9.31
N LEU A 25 11.97 -11.06 -10.03
CA LEU A 25 12.03 -11.13 -11.50
C LEU A 25 12.07 -12.57 -11.99
N GLU A 26 12.97 -13.38 -11.44
CA GLU A 26 13.10 -14.78 -11.81
C GLU A 26 11.81 -15.57 -11.53
N TYR A 27 11.12 -15.26 -10.43
CA TYR A 27 9.82 -15.85 -10.15
C TYR A 27 8.75 -15.44 -11.17
N PHE A 28 8.67 -14.14 -11.52
CA PHE A 28 7.72 -13.66 -12.52
C PHE A 28 7.97 -14.19 -13.93
N GLU A 29 9.22 -14.50 -14.28
CA GLU A 29 9.54 -15.15 -15.55
C GLU A 29 9.08 -16.61 -15.63
N LYS A 30 9.18 -17.35 -14.52
CA LYS A 30 8.96 -18.81 -14.51
C LYS A 30 7.57 -19.23 -14.06
N ALA A 31 6.94 -18.48 -13.16
CA ALA A 31 5.69 -18.89 -12.54
C ALA A 31 4.49 -18.75 -13.51
N PRO A 32 3.47 -19.62 -13.44
CA PRO A 32 2.21 -19.39 -14.11
C PRO A 32 1.51 -18.12 -13.62
N ASP A 33 0.70 -17.49 -14.46
CA ASP A 33 0.08 -16.20 -14.14
C ASP A 33 -0.78 -16.19 -12.87
N LYS A 34 -1.52 -17.27 -12.59
CA LYS A 34 -2.30 -17.39 -11.34
C LYS A 34 -1.39 -17.48 -10.10
N ASP A 35 -0.22 -18.13 -10.23
CA ASP A 35 0.81 -18.18 -9.18
C ASP A 35 1.52 -16.83 -9.01
N LYS A 36 1.73 -16.05 -10.09
CA LYS A 36 2.23 -14.67 -9.99
C LYS A 36 1.26 -13.80 -9.22
N LEU A 37 -0.03 -13.87 -9.56
CA LEU A 37 -1.07 -13.09 -8.92
C LEU A 37 -1.20 -13.39 -7.41
N TRP A 38 -1.17 -14.68 -7.05
CA TRP A 38 -1.14 -15.08 -5.65
C TRP A 38 0.12 -14.62 -4.91
N ALA A 39 1.30 -14.70 -5.53
CA ALA A 39 2.52 -14.19 -4.93
C ALA A 39 2.45 -12.67 -4.66
N ILE A 40 1.95 -11.90 -5.63
CA ILE A 40 1.70 -10.45 -5.48
C ILE A 40 0.74 -10.21 -4.30
N ALA A 41 -0.36 -10.96 -4.21
CA ALA A 41 -1.34 -10.83 -3.14
C ALA A 41 -0.69 -11.10 -1.77
N ILE A 42 -0.02 -12.23 -1.60
CA ILE A 42 0.59 -12.67 -0.33
C ILE A 42 1.65 -11.67 0.15
N LEU A 43 2.52 -11.21 -0.75
CA LEU A 43 3.57 -10.24 -0.47
C LEU A 43 3.00 -8.83 -0.23
N SER A 44 1.85 -8.51 -0.84
CA SER A 44 1.05 -7.31 -0.56
C SER A 44 0.15 -7.44 0.67
N HIS A 45 0.30 -8.51 1.46
CA HIS A 45 -0.48 -8.78 2.66
C HIS A 45 -1.97 -9.06 2.45
N ARG A 46 -2.39 -9.38 1.23
CA ARG A 46 -3.70 -9.96 0.90
C ARG A 46 -3.58 -11.49 1.04
N ARG A 47 -4.27 -12.09 2.03
CA ARG A 47 -4.08 -13.51 2.41
C ARG A 47 -5.41 -14.26 2.45
N PRO A 48 -5.43 -15.54 2.07
CA PRO A 48 -6.60 -16.38 2.26
C PRO A 48 -6.98 -16.45 3.74
N LYS A 49 -8.27 -16.72 4.00
CA LYS A 49 -8.76 -16.89 5.37
C LYS A 49 -8.14 -18.14 6.00
N ARG A 50 -7.92 -18.09 7.31
CA ARG A 50 -7.42 -19.25 8.06
C ARG A 50 -8.50 -20.31 8.15
N ALA A 51 -8.21 -21.51 7.64
CA ALA A 51 -9.14 -22.64 7.67
C ALA A 51 -9.00 -23.51 8.94
N VAL A 52 -7.80 -23.56 9.54
CA VAL A 52 -7.51 -24.45 10.67
C VAL A 52 -7.02 -23.65 11.89
N ASN A 53 -7.47 -24.05 13.08
CA ASN A 53 -7.01 -23.48 14.34
C ASN A 53 -5.55 -23.85 14.61
N ILE A 54 -4.76 -22.90 15.11
CA ILE A 54 -3.34 -23.10 15.44
C ILE A 54 -3.14 -24.22 16.47
N ASN A 55 -4.05 -24.39 17.43
CA ASN A 55 -3.91 -25.43 18.45
C ASN A 55 -4.01 -26.83 17.84
N TYR A 56 -4.96 -27.06 16.93
CA TYR A 56 -5.08 -28.31 16.19
C TYR A 56 -3.85 -28.57 15.32
N ILE A 57 -3.32 -27.56 14.65
CA ILE A 57 -2.09 -27.69 13.85
C ILE A 57 -0.92 -28.20 14.71
N LYS A 58 -0.74 -27.62 15.91
CA LYS A 58 0.32 -28.06 16.85
C LYS A 58 0.11 -29.48 17.33
N GLU A 59 -1.12 -29.80 17.73
CA GLU A 59 -1.52 -31.13 18.21
C GLU A 59 -1.23 -32.18 17.14
N TRP A 60 -1.74 -31.99 15.93
CA TRP A 60 -1.55 -32.94 14.84
C TRP A 60 -0.08 -33.07 14.39
N ALA A 61 0.70 -31.99 14.49
CA ALA A 61 2.15 -32.06 14.24
C ALA A 61 2.89 -32.85 15.32
N CYS A 62 2.51 -32.73 16.60
CA CYS A 62 3.07 -33.54 17.69
C CYS A 62 2.71 -35.01 17.51
N GLU A 63 1.45 -35.30 17.18
CA GLU A 63 0.99 -36.66 16.91
C GLU A 63 1.75 -37.30 15.74
N LEU A 64 1.90 -36.57 14.63
CA LEU A 64 2.58 -37.07 13.43
C LEU A 64 4.09 -37.25 13.63
N SER A 65 4.74 -36.37 14.41
CA SER A 65 6.17 -36.50 14.73
C SER A 65 6.46 -37.53 15.84
N GLY A 66 5.44 -37.96 16.58
CA GLY A 66 5.62 -38.78 17.78
C GLY A 66 6.28 -38.03 18.95
N LEU A 67 6.40 -36.70 18.87
CA LEU A 67 7.02 -35.89 19.92
C LEU A 67 6.00 -35.53 21.01
N PRO A 68 6.37 -35.62 22.29
CA PRO A 68 5.53 -35.09 23.35
C PRO A 68 5.45 -33.55 23.27
N TYR A 69 4.29 -33.01 23.62
CA TYR A 69 4.00 -31.57 23.45
C TYR A 69 5.02 -30.65 24.14
N TRP A 70 5.55 -31.02 25.31
CA TRP A 70 6.58 -30.21 25.99
C TRP A 70 7.86 -30.06 25.16
N LEU A 71 8.28 -31.12 24.44
CA LEU A 71 9.48 -31.07 23.60
C LEU A 71 9.24 -30.26 22.32
N PHE A 72 8.01 -30.29 21.81
CA PHE A 72 7.57 -29.39 20.76
C PHE A 72 7.68 -27.93 21.20
N GLU A 73 7.22 -27.59 22.41
CA GLU A 73 7.31 -26.23 22.95
C GLU A 73 8.75 -25.76 23.12
N GLU A 74 9.64 -26.60 23.65
CA GLU A 74 11.08 -26.30 23.73
C GLU A 74 11.69 -26.10 22.33
N SER A 75 11.32 -26.94 21.36
CA SER A 75 11.78 -26.79 19.97
C SER A 75 11.31 -25.47 19.35
N TYR A 76 10.07 -25.07 19.62
CA TYR A 76 9.52 -23.80 19.19
C TYR A 76 10.25 -22.60 19.81
N HIS A 77 10.64 -22.68 21.08
CA HIS A 77 11.44 -21.64 21.73
C HIS A 77 12.80 -21.44 21.07
N VAL A 78 13.40 -22.50 20.55
CA VAL A 78 14.67 -22.44 19.82
C VAL A 78 14.49 -21.93 18.39
N ALA A 79 13.50 -22.45 17.65
CA ALA A 79 13.25 -22.07 16.27
C ALA A 79 12.71 -20.63 16.14
N GLY A 80 11.93 -20.16 17.12
CA GLY A 80 11.33 -18.82 17.11
C GLY A 80 10.21 -18.63 16.08
N ASP A 81 9.93 -19.64 15.25
CA ASP A 81 8.85 -19.64 14.27
C ASP A 81 8.11 -20.98 14.24
N LEU A 82 6.78 -20.91 14.33
CA LEU A 82 5.92 -22.09 14.42
C LEU A 82 5.93 -22.90 13.12
N GLY A 83 5.97 -22.22 11.97
CA GLY A 83 5.98 -22.90 10.67
C GLY A 83 7.27 -23.65 10.45
N GLU A 84 8.38 -23.07 10.88
CA GLU A 84 9.72 -23.68 10.81
C GLU A 84 9.82 -24.85 11.78
N THR A 85 9.36 -24.67 13.02
CA THR A 85 9.34 -25.73 14.04
C THR A 85 8.62 -26.96 13.51
N ILE A 86 7.39 -26.81 13.01
CA ILE A 86 6.61 -27.91 12.43
C ILE A 86 7.34 -28.50 11.22
N ALA A 87 7.97 -27.67 10.39
CA ALA A 87 8.67 -28.18 9.22
C ALA A 87 9.85 -29.09 9.58
N LEU A 88 10.60 -28.74 10.63
CA LEU A 88 11.81 -29.43 11.09
C LEU A 88 11.53 -30.71 11.90
N ILE A 89 10.46 -30.73 12.70
CA ILE A 89 10.15 -31.92 13.55
C ILE A 89 9.46 -33.04 12.79
N LEU A 90 8.78 -32.72 11.69
CA LEU A 90 8.04 -33.70 10.91
C LEU A 90 9.00 -34.49 10.02
N PRO A 91 8.74 -35.79 9.80
CA PRO A 91 9.64 -36.66 9.04
C PRO A 91 9.82 -36.19 7.59
N ASP A 92 10.84 -36.70 6.92
CA ASP A 92 11.00 -36.48 5.48
C ASP A 92 9.78 -37.00 4.71
N PRO A 93 9.40 -36.33 3.61
CA PRO A 93 8.21 -36.70 2.86
C PRO A 93 8.37 -38.07 2.18
N GLU A 94 7.35 -38.93 2.31
CA GLU A 94 7.32 -40.26 1.68
C GLU A 94 7.03 -40.17 0.17
N THR A 95 6.30 -39.12 -0.23
CA THR A 95 5.95 -38.83 -1.62
C THR A 95 6.34 -37.40 -1.95
N ARG A 96 6.51 -37.09 -3.24
CA ARG A 96 6.75 -35.71 -3.67
C ARG A 96 5.66 -35.27 -4.63
N THR A 97 5.31 -34.01 -4.55
CA THR A 97 4.35 -33.37 -5.44
C THR A 97 4.92 -32.10 -6.04
N ASP A 98 4.58 -31.85 -7.30
CA ASP A 98 4.96 -30.65 -8.05
C ASP A 98 3.80 -29.63 -8.16
N HIS A 99 2.75 -29.79 -7.34
CA HIS A 99 1.61 -28.86 -7.33
C HIS A 99 2.02 -27.40 -7.13
N SER A 100 1.39 -26.48 -7.84
CA SER A 100 1.69 -25.04 -7.89
C SER A 100 1.33 -24.29 -6.60
N LEU A 101 1.70 -23.01 -6.47
CA LEU A 101 1.27 -22.18 -5.33
C LEU A 101 -0.25 -22.09 -5.26
N THR A 102 -0.88 -21.84 -6.42
CA THR A 102 -2.34 -21.74 -6.54
C THR A 102 -3.03 -22.99 -5.99
N TYR A 103 -2.57 -24.19 -6.37
CA TYR A 103 -3.13 -25.44 -5.88
C TYR A 103 -3.16 -25.48 -4.35
N TRP A 104 -2.06 -25.10 -3.69
CA TRP A 104 -1.97 -25.16 -2.24
C TRP A 104 -2.82 -24.10 -1.55
N ILE A 105 -3.05 -22.95 -2.18
CA ILE A 105 -3.97 -21.94 -1.64
C ILE A 105 -5.42 -22.41 -1.76
N ASP A 106 -5.78 -22.98 -2.91
CA ASP A 106 -7.11 -23.58 -3.12
C ASP A 106 -7.33 -24.75 -2.15
N PHE A 107 -6.30 -25.59 -1.93
CA PHE A 107 -6.29 -26.64 -0.92
C PHE A 107 -6.53 -26.08 0.48
N ILE A 108 -5.79 -25.07 0.92
CA ILE A 108 -5.97 -24.44 2.24
C ILE A 108 -7.40 -23.90 2.39
N SER A 109 -7.95 -23.27 1.36
CA SER A 109 -9.33 -22.76 1.37
C SER A 109 -10.34 -23.90 1.53
N SER A 110 -10.16 -25.02 0.81
CA SER A 110 -11.05 -26.19 0.89
C SER A 110 -11.07 -26.89 2.25
N LEU A 111 -10.01 -26.76 3.05
CA LEU A 111 -10.00 -27.32 4.41
C LEU A 111 -11.12 -26.75 5.28
N ALA A 112 -11.61 -25.53 4.99
CA ALA A 112 -12.70 -24.92 5.74
C ALA A 112 -14.01 -25.72 5.63
N ASP A 113 -14.22 -26.44 4.53
CA ASP A 113 -15.45 -27.19 4.26
C ASP A 113 -15.48 -28.59 4.89
N LEU A 114 -14.32 -29.05 5.40
CA LEU A 114 -14.18 -30.35 6.04
C LEU A 114 -14.47 -30.30 7.54
N ASP A 115 -14.83 -31.45 8.10
CA ASP A 115 -14.86 -31.65 9.55
C ASP A 115 -13.44 -31.78 10.13
N GLU A 116 -13.32 -31.90 11.45
CA GLU A 116 -12.02 -31.95 12.12
C GLU A 116 -11.18 -33.17 11.66
N ALA A 117 -11.80 -34.34 11.53
CA ALA A 117 -11.14 -35.56 11.07
C ALA A 117 -10.63 -35.43 9.64
N GLY A 118 -11.46 -34.93 8.71
CA GLY A 118 -11.07 -34.70 7.33
C GLY A 118 -9.96 -33.66 7.20
N ARG A 119 -10.01 -32.57 7.98
CA ARG A 119 -8.94 -31.55 8.03
C ARG A 119 -7.61 -32.16 8.48
N LYS A 120 -7.63 -32.97 9.54
CA LYS A 120 -6.45 -33.63 10.09
C LYS A 120 -5.82 -34.57 9.07
N GLU A 121 -6.63 -35.41 8.42
CA GLU A 121 -6.19 -36.35 7.42
C GLU A 121 -5.53 -35.63 6.23
N GLN A 122 -6.23 -34.66 5.63
CA GLN A 122 -5.73 -33.92 4.47
C GLN A 122 -4.47 -33.13 4.80
N LEU A 123 -4.40 -32.46 5.96
CA LEU A 123 -3.23 -31.70 6.37
C LEU A 123 -2.01 -32.60 6.60
N THR A 124 -2.22 -33.77 7.19
CA THR A 124 -1.17 -34.78 7.42
C THR A 124 -0.59 -35.26 6.08
N GLN A 125 -1.46 -35.58 5.11
CA GLN A 125 -1.03 -35.98 3.77
C GLN A 125 -0.27 -34.87 3.06
N ALA A 126 -0.72 -33.62 3.18
CA ALA A 126 -0.01 -32.47 2.64
C ALA A 126 1.41 -32.38 3.22
N TRP A 127 1.58 -32.47 4.54
CA TRP A 127 2.90 -32.43 5.18
C TRP A 127 3.83 -33.55 4.71
N LEU A 128 3.33 -34.77 4.55
CA LEU A 128 4.10 -35.93 4.09
C LEU A 128 4.43 -35.90 2.58
N SER A 129 3.89 -34.93 1.84
CA SER A 129 4.16 -34.74 0.41
C SER A 129 5.13 -33.59 0.08
N LEU A 130 5.41 -32.73 1.07
CA LEU A 130 6.18 -31.50 0.91
C LEU A 130 7.58 -31.64 1.51
N SER A 131 8.61 -31.14 0.82
CA SER A 131 9.95 -31.02 1.39
C SER A 131 9.98 -30.06 2.59
N THR A 132 11.00 -30.12 3.44
CA THR A 132 11.14 -29.25 4.62
C THR A 132 10.91 -27.77 4.30
N THR A 133 11.53 -27.26 3.22
CA THR A 133 11.37 -25.86 2.79
C THR A 133 9.96 -25.57 2.29
N GLU A 134 9.37 -26.45 1.49
CA GLU A 134 8.01 -26.24 0.98
C GLU A 134 6.97 -26.33 2.10
N ARG A 135 7.16 -27.26 3.05
CA ARG A 135 6.35 -27.44 4.25
C ARG A 135 6.41 -26.21 5.14
N PHE A 136 7.60 -25.63 5.32
CA PHE A 136 7.77 -24.37 6.04
C PHE A 136 6.92 -23.25 5.42
N VAL A 137 7.03 -23.07 4.11
CA VAL A 137 6.29 -22.04 3.36
C VAL A 137 4.79 -22.30 3.37
N PHE A 138 4.36 -23.54 3.18
CA PHE A 138 2.97 -23.96 3.28
C PHE A 138 2.38 -23.67 4.67
N ASN A 139 3.11 -24.00 5.74
CA ASN A 139 2.71 -23.69 7.11
C ASN A 139 2.54 -22.18 7.33
N LYS A 140 3.47 -21.38 6.81
CA LYS A 140 3.37 -19.91 6.86
C LYS A 140 2.12 -19.39 6.15
N LEU A 141 1.69 -20.03 5.06
CA LEU A 141 0.51 -19.62 4.27
C LEU A 141 -0.74 -19.89 5.08
N MET A 142 -0.88 -21.12 5.57
CA MET A 142 -2.01 -21.57 6.39
C MET A 142 -2.16 -20.73 7.66
N MET A 143 -1.05 -20.42 8.34
CA MET A 143 -1.07 -19.64 9.58
C MET A 143 -1.11 -18.12 9.35
N GLY A 144 -0.96 -17.66 8.10
CA GLY A 144 -0.98 -16.25 7.76
C GLY A 144 0.17 -15.46 8.40
N ALA A 145 1.36 -16.05 8.52
CA ALA A 145 2.53 -15.47 9.20
C ALA A 145 3.68 -15.09 8.24
N PHE A 146 3.40 -14.38 7.15
CA PHE A 146 4.42 -13.91 6.21
C PHE A 146 4.99 -12.53 6.57
N ARG A 147 6.31 -12.40 6.65
CA ARG A 147 7.04 -11.11 6.80
C ARG A 147 8.37 -11.18 6.03
N MET A 148 8.33 -11.00 4.72
CA MET A 148 9.51 -11.22 3.84
C MET A 148 10.33 -9.96 3.54
N GLY A 149 9.99 -8.84 4.18
CA GLY A 149 10.66 -7.56 3.94
C GLY A 149 10.63 -7.12 2.48
N VAL A 150 9.53 -7.39 1.76
CA VAL A 150 9.25 -6.88 0.42
C VAL A 150 8.30 -5.70 0.58
N SER A 151 8.74 -4.50 0.19
CA SER A 151 7.88 -3.31 0.19
C SER A 151 7.01 -3.28 -1.07
N GLN A 152 5.92 -2.50 -1.02
CA GLN A 152 5.10 -2.22 -2.21
C GLN A 152 5.94 -1.61 -3.34
N LYS A 153 6.81 -0.65 -3.02
CA LYS A 153 7.72 -0.04 -4.00
C LYS A 153 8.64 -1.08 -4.68
N LEU A 154 9.17 -2.05 -3.93
CA LEU A 154 10.00 -3.11 -4.50
C LEU A 154 9.21 -4.04 -5.42
N MET A 155 7.98 -4.38 -5.04
CA MET A 155 7.06 -5.19 -5.85
C MET A 155 6.73 -4.49 -7.18
N VAL A 156 6.35 -3.22 -7.12
CA VAL A 156 6.04 -2.38 -8.28
C VAL A 156 7.22 -2.30 -9.23
N ARG A 157 8.43 -2.04 -8.70
CA ARG A 157 9.66 -2.01 -9.50
C ARG A 157 9.96 -3.35 -10.19
N ALA A 158 9.79 -4.47 -9.49
CA ALA A 158 9.98 -5.80 -10.08
C ALA A 158 9.00 -6.06 -11.22
N LEU A 159 7.73 -5.70 -11.04
CA LEU A 159 6.71 -5.83 -12.08
C LEU A 159 6.98 -4.91 -13.27
N SER A 160 7.43 -3.68 -13.02
CA SER A 160 7.79 -2.72 -14.07
C SER A 160 8.92 -3.26 -14.95
N MET A 161 9.98 -3.79 -14.33
CA MET A 161 11.07 -4.43 -15.05
C MET A 161 10.64 -5.71 -15.81
N HIS A 162 9.71 -6.49 -15.25
CA HIS A 162 9.21 -7.71 -15.91
C HIS A 162 8.28 -7.42 -17.10
N THR A 163 7.47 -6.38 -17.01
CA THR A 163 6.38 -6.11 -17.98
C THR A 163 6.66 -4.95 -18.92
N GLY A 164 7.63 -4.10 -18.60
CA GLY A 164 7.90 -2.83 -19.31
C GLY A 164 6.91 -1.71 -18.99
N ILE A 165 5.95 -1.93 -18.08
CA ILE A 165 4.93 -0.94 -17.70
C ILE A 165 5.51 0.01 -16.65
N GLU A 166 5.20 1.30 -16.76
CA GLU A 166 5.64 2.34 -15.82
C GLU A 166 5.22 2.04 -14.36
N GLU A 167 6.10 2.34 -13.40
CA GLU A 167 5.90 2.02 -11.97
C GLU A 167 4.63 2.67 -11.40
N ASN A 168 4.28 3.89 -11.82
CA ASN A 168 3.09 4.60 -11.35
C ASN A 168 1.78 3.89 -11.74
N ILE A 169 1.70 3.39 -12.97
CA ILE A 169 0.54 2.66 -13.49
C ILE A 169 0.35 1.37 -12.69
N LEU A 170 1.44 0.62 -12.48
CA LEU A 170 1.43 -0.62 -11.70
C LEU A 170 1.08 -0.36 -10.23
N ALA A 171 1.64 0.68 -9.61
CA ALA A 171 1.31 1.05 -8.23
C ALA A 171 -0.19 1.33 -8.06
N HIS A 172 -0.80 2.05 -9.00
CA HIS A 172 -2.23 2.30 -9.00
C HIS A 172 -3.05 1.00 -9.14
N ARG A 173 -2.70 0.13 -10.09
CA ARG A 173 -3.37 -1.17 -10.31
C ARG A 173 -3.35 -2.03 -9.05
N LEU A 174 -2.21 -2.13 -8.38
CA LEU A 174 -2.05 -2.95 -7.17
C LEU A 174 -2.85 -2.45 -5.96
N MET A 175 -3.21 -1.17 -5.91
CA MET A 175 -4.01 -0.60 -4.82
C MET A 175 -5.51 -0.86 -4.96
N GLY A 176 -5.99 -1.13 -6.18
CA GLY A 176 -7.40 -1.39 -6.44
C GLY A 176 -8.01 -2.53 -5.62
N HIS A 177 -9.34 -2.62 -5.69
CA HIS A 177 -10.10 -3.75 -5.13
C HIS A 177 -10.00 -4.95 -6.06
N TRP A 178 -8.96 -5.75 -5.89
CA TRP A 178 -8.76 -7.00 -6.62
C TRP A 178 -8.48 -8.16 -5.66
N TRP A 179 -8.79 -9.36 -6.12
CA TRP A 179 -8.46 -10.62 -5.44
C TRP A 179 -8.18 -11.72 -6.46
N PRO A 180 -7.24 -12.65 -6.18
CA PRO A 180 -6.89 -13.70 -7.14
C PRO A 180 -8.03 -14.64 -7.56
N ASP A 181 -9.14 -14.68 -6.82
CA ASP A 181 -10.30 -15.53 -7.16
C ASP A 181 -11.14 -14.96 -8.30
N TYR A 182 -11.14 -13.64 -8.51
CA TYR A 182 -12.00 -12.96 -9.49
C TYR A 182 -11.26 -11.95 -10.36
N THR A 183 -9.93 -11.87 -10.26
CA THR A 183 -9.08 -11.02 -11.10
C THR A 183 -8.01 -11.89 -11.72
N THR A 184 -7.66 -11.64 -12.97
CA THR A 184 -6.52 -12.32 -13.63
C THR A 184 -5.26 -11.47 -13.59
N PHE A 185 -4.08 -12.10 -13.77
CA PHE A 185 -2.82 -11.36 -13.90
C PHE A 185 -2.87 -10.43 -15.11
N GLU A 186 -3.45 -10.89 -16.21
CA GLU A 186 -3.62 -10.09 -17.43
C GLU A 186 -4.48 -8.85 -17.16
N GLU A 187 -5.66 -9.01 -16.54
CA GLU A 187 -6.54 -7.89 -16.16
C GLU A 187 -5.85 -6.91 -15.21
N LEU A 188 -5.17 -7.41 -14.17
CA LEU A 188 -4.57 -6.56 -13.15
C LEU A 188 -3.31 -5.86 -13.64
N ILE A 189 -2.47 -6.55 -14.41
CA ILE A 189 -1.10 -6.13 -14.68
C ILE A 189 -0.90 -5.74 -16.14
N LEU A 190 -1.45 -6.48 -17.10
CA LEU A 190 -1.14 -6.31 -18.53
C LEU A 190 -2.21 -5.53 -19.30
N SER A 191 -3.42 -5.37 -18.75
CA SER A 191 -4.53 -4.73 -19.44
C SER A 191 -4.13 -3.34 -19.94
N GLU A 192 -4.42 -3.07 -21.22
CA GLU A 192 -4.27 -1.74 -21.82
C GLU A 192 -5.48 -0.85 -21.52
N GLU A 193 -6.32 -1.18 -20.53
CA GLU A 193 -7.32 -0.23 -20.06
C GLU A 193 -6.59 1.08 -19.86
N LYS A 194 -6.95 2.06 -20.70
CA LYS A 194 -6.50 3.42 -20.62
C LYS A 194 -6.98 3.92 -19.27
N ALA A 195 -6.23 3.61 -18.22
CA ALA A 195 -5.73 4.68 -17.41
C ALA A 195 -4.91 5.55 -18.39
N GLU A 196 -5.62 6.38 -19.17
CA GLU A 196 -5.17 7.76 -19.30
C GLU A 196 -4.77 8.17 -17.89
N ASP A 197 -3.61 8.80 -17.81
CA ASP A 197 -2.69 8.88 -16.68
C ASP A 197 -3.26 9.62 -15.45
N ASP A 198 -4.50 9.32 -15.08
CA ASP A 198 -5.39 10.05 -14.21
C ASP A 198 -4.81 10.13 -12.82
N SER A 199 -4.14 9.05 -12.41
CA SER A 199 -3.44 9.01 -11.14
C SER A 199 -2.03 9.58 -11.21
N ARG A 200 -1.41 9.82 -12.36
CA ARG A 200 0.01 10.20 -12.36
C ARG A 200 0.26 11.55 -11.72
N PRO A 201 1.16 11.59 -10.72
CA PRO A 201 1.60 12.85 -10.16
C PRO A 201 2.56 13.53 -11.13
N TYR A 202 2.58 14.86 -11.05
CA TYR A 202 3.65 15.64 -11.64
C TYR A 202 4.96 15.42 -10.87
N PRO A 203 6.13 15.67 -11.47
CA PRO A 203 7.40 15.64 -10.75
C PRO A 203 7.40 16.63 -9.57
N PHE A 204 7.84 16.18 -8.39
CA PHE A 204 7.94 17.04 -7.20
C PHE A 204 9.13 18.00 -7.34
N TYR A 205 8.85 19.31 -7.47
CA TYR A 205 9.89 20.34 -7.51
C TYR A 205 10.60 20.47 -6.16
N LEU A 206 11.93 20.52 -6.15
CA LEU A 206 12.73 20.61 -4.94
C LEU A 206 13.12 22.06 -4.63
N ALA A 207 13.28 22.35 -3.34
CA ALA A 207 13.85 23.60 -2.86
C ALA A 207 15.29 23.38 -2.41
N TYR A 208 16.13 24.38 -2.64
CA TYR A 208 17.49 24.43 -2.10
C TYR A 208 17.49 25.26 -0.82
N ALA A 209 18.31 24.85 0.15
CA ALA A 209 18.53 25.65 1.34
C ALA A 209 19.28 26.92 0.94
N LEU A 210 18.92 28.04 1.58
CA LEU A 210 19.62 29.30 1.49
C LEU A 210 20.38 29.50 2.80
N ASP A 211 21.67 29.79 2.71
CA ASP A 211 22.51 30.04 3.88
C ASP A 211 22.37 31.50 4.36
N ASP A 212 22.26 32.46 3.43
CA ASP A 212 22.01 33.87 3.72
C ASP A 212 20.72 34.37 3.01
N PRO A 213 19.69 34.83 3.74
CA PRO A 213 18.47 35.40 3.17
C PRO A 213 18.70 36.62 2.27
N HIS A 214 19.84 37.31 2.40
CA HIS A 214 20.15 38.48 1.59
C HIS A 214 20.59 38.13 0.15
N GLU A 215 20.88 36.86 -0.14
CA GLU A 215 21.31 36.40 -1.47
C GLU A 215 20.17 36.26 -2.49
N ILE A 216 18.91 36.30 -2.04
CA ILE A 216 17.74 36.12 -2.93
C ILE A 216 17.44 37.35 -3.79
N GLY A 217 18.10 38.49 -3.54
CA GLY A 217 17.88 39.74 -4.26
C GLY A 217 16.64 40.50 -3.76
N ASP A 218 15.94 41.17 -4.68
CA ASP A 218 14.79 42.02 -4.35
C ASP A 218 13.60 41.19 -3.80
N PRO A 219 13.15 41.41 -2.55
CA PRO A 219 12.02 40.70 -1.96
C PRO A 219 10.72 40.78 -2.77
N ASP A 220 10.50 41.82 -3.57
CA ASP A 220 9.29 41.98 -4.38
C ASP A 220 9.17 40.91 -5.50
N HIS A 221 10.25 40.21 -5.82
CA HIS A 221 10.25 39.07 -6.74
C HIS A 221 9.89 37.73 -6.09
N TRP A 222 9.69 37.70 -4.77
CA TRP A 222 9.51 36.47 -4.01
C TRP A 222 8.17 36.42 -3.30
N MET A 223 7.66 35.21 -3.14
CA MET A 223 6.56 34.90 -2.24
C MET A 223 7.10 34.05 -1.10
N ALA A 224 6.79 34.46 0.13
CA ALA A 224 7.18 33.71 1.33
C ALA A 224 5.99 32.90 1.83
N GLU A 225 6.20 31.60 2.03
CA GLU A 225 5.22 30.70 2.59
C GLU A 225 5.79 29.96 3.79
N ARG A 226 4.91 29.55 4.70
CA ARG A 226 5.33 28.77 5.86
C ARG A 226 5.78 27.39 5.39
N LYS A 227 7.02 27.01 5.75
CA LYS A 227 7.46 25.62 5.63
C LYS A 227 6.71 24.77 6.66
N TRP A 228 5.80 23.95 6.17
CA TRP A 228 5.03 23.03 7.00
C TRP A 228 5.86 21.79 7.39
N ASP A 229 5.45 21.13 8.48
CA ASP A 229 6.09 19.93 9.04
C ASP A 229 5.14 18.73 8.94
N GLY A 230 5.07 18.15 7.74
CA GLY A 230 4.10 17.11 7.38
C GLY A 230 4.66 16.09 6.41
N ILE A 231 3.75 15.51 5.63
CA ILE A 231 4.11 14.74 4.44
C ILE A 231 3.71 15.53 3.21
N ARG A 232 4.69 15.92 2.40
CA ARG A 232 4.41 16.45 1.06
C ARG A 232 3.65 15.44 0.22
N GLY A 233 2.59 15.90 -0.42
CA GLY A 233 1.84 15.09 -1.35
C GLY A 233 1.10 15.90 -2.41
N GLN A 234 0.72 15.19 -3.49
CA GLN A 234 -0.13 15.72 -4.54
C GLN A 234 -1.54 15.14 -4.43
N VAL A 235 -2.54 16.01 -4.50
CA VAL A 235 -3.96 15.64 -4.61
C VAL A 235 -4.37 15.83 -6.06
N ILE A 236 -4.86 14.75 -6.69
CA ILE A 236 -5.22 14.72 -8.11
C ILE A 236 -6.70 14.33 -8.21
N VAL A 237 -7.49 15.14 -8.89
CA VAL A 237 -8.88 14.85 -9.23
C VAL A 237 -8.99 14.79 -10.74
N ARG A 238 -9.15 13.59 -11.30
CA ARG A 238 -9.27 13.33 -12.74
C ARG A 238 -10.27 12.20 -12.97
N ASN A 239 -11.03 12.28 -14.06
CA ASN A 239 -12.16 11.41 -14.41
C ASN A 239 -13.04 11.00 -13.21
N ASP A 240 -13.44 11.99 -12.40
CA ASP A 240 -14.27 11.80 -11.19
C ASP A 240 -13.65 10.83 -10.16
N LYS A 241 -12.32 10.71 -10.16
CA LYS A 241 -11.56 9.91 -9.20
C LYS A 241 -10.55 10.79 -8.46
N LEU A 242 -10.30 10.41 -7.20
CA LEU A 242 -9.32 11.06 -6.33
C LEU A 242 -8.07 10.20 -6.18
N TYR A 243 -6.91 10.84 -6.31
CA TYR A 243 -5.62 10.23 -6.03
C TYR A 243 -4.81 11.11 -5.09
N VAL A 244 -4.12 10.49 -4.13
CA VAL A 244 -3.22 11.18 -3.22
C VAL A 244 -1.86 10.52 -3.30
N TRP A 245 -0.85 11.22 -3.77
CA TRP A 245 0.52 10.72 -3.81
C TRP A 245 1.36 11.35 -2.74
N SER A 246 2.21 10.56 -2.09
CA SER A 246 3.30 11.09 -1.29
C SER A 246 4.53 11.36 -2.15
N ARG A 247 5.42 12.22 -1.67
CA ARG A 247 6.73 12.47 -2.31
C ARG A 247 7.56 11.20 -2.57
N GLY A 248 7.35 10.13 -1.80
CA GLY A 248 8.05 8.85 -1.99
C GLY A 248 7.63 8.07 -3.25
N GLU A 249 6.76 8.65 -4.07
CA GLU A 249 6.06 7.99 -5.20
C GLU A 249 5.21 6.82 -4.70
N GLU A 250 4.62 6.97 -3.52
CA GLU A 250 3.63 6.04 -3.01
C GLU A 250 2.25 6.68 -3.15
N LEU A 251 1.35 6.04 -3.88
CA LEU A 251 -0.07 6.35 -3.85
C LEU A 251 -0.62 5.97 -2.46
N VAL A 252 -1.27 6.91 -1.80
CA VAL A 252 -1.68 6.85 -0.39
C VAL A 252 -3.14 7.24 -0.19
N THR A 253 -3.96 7.25 -1.24
CA THR A 253 -5.40 7.60 -1.21
C THR A 253 -6.14 6.89 -0.07
N ASP A 254 -5.99 5.57 0.05
CA ASP A 254 -6.68 4.76 1.07
C ASP A 254 -6.28 5.13 2.51
N LYS A 255 -5.13 5.78 2.69
CA LYS A 255 -4.68 6.26 4.00
C LYS A 255 -5.37 7.56 4.39
N TYR A 256 -6.06 8.25 3.49
CA TYR A 256 -6.68 9.57 3.68
C TYR A 256 -8.14 9.62 3.17
N PRO A 257 -9.05 8.75 3.66
CA PRO A 257 -10.43 8.70 3.20
C PRO A 257 -11.23 10.02 3.41
N GLU A 258 -10.82 10.88 4.34
CA GLU A 258 -11.42 12.21 4.52
C GLU A 258 -11.21 13.17 3.34
N TYR A 259 -10.27 12.85 2.45
CA TYR A 259 -10.01 13.66 1.25
C TYR A 259 -10.98 13.37 0.11
N GLU A 260 -11.83 12.34 0.23
CA GLU A 260 -12.85 12.00 -0.78
C GLU A 260 -13.69 13.21 -1.22
N ILE A 261 -13.91 14.16 -0.31
CA ILE A 261 -14.63 15.40 -0.57
C ILE A 261 -14.00 16.27 -1.66
N PHE A 262 -12.70 16.15 -1.92
CA PHE A 262 -12.02 16.88 -3.00
C PHE A 262 -12.55 16.47 -4.37
N ARG A 263 -12.97 15.20 -4.55
CA ARG A 263 -13.62 14.77 -5.80
C ARG A 263 -14.84 15.62 -6.11
N ASP A 264 -15.63 15.97 -5.09
CA ASP A 264 -16.90 16.68 -5.27
C ASP A 264 -16.73 18.21 -5.27
N GLN A 265 -15.62 18.72 -4.71
CA GLN A 265 -15.37 20.17 -4.57
C GLN A 265 -14.40 20.75 -5.60
N LEU A 266 -13.50 19.94 -6.15
CA LEU A 266 -12.55 20.37 -7.16
C LEU A 266 -13.07 20.01 -8.55
N PRO A 267 -12.89 20.87 -9.57
CA PRO A 267 -13.17 20.49 -10.94
C PRO A 267 -12.37 19.27 -11.35
N ASN A 268 -12.95 18.48 -12.25
CA ASN A 268 -12.23 17.39 -12.87
C ASN A 268 -11.01 17.91 -13.66
N GLY A 269 -9.86 17.25 -13.56
CA GLY A 269 -8.60 17.75 -14.11
C GLY A 269 -7.88 18.74 -13.19
N THR A 270 -7.91 18.52 -11.87
CA THR A 270 -7.21 19.38 -10.90
C THR A 270 -6.06 18.63 -10.24
N VAL A 271 -4.87 19.24 -10.20
CA VAL A 271 -3.73 18.72 -9.42
C VAL A 271 -3.19 19.80 -8.49
N LEU A 272 -3.20 19.52 -7.19
CA LEU A 272 -2.65 20.36 -6.14
C LEU A 272 -1.37 19.73 -5.58
N ASP A 273 -0.34 20.53 -5.33
CA ASP A 273 0.84 20.15 -4.54
C ASP A 273 0.80 20.86 -3.19
N GLY A 274 1.10 20.12 -2.14
CA GLY A 274 0.81 20.57 -0.79
C GLY A 274 1.41 19.71 0.31
N GLU A 275 1.05 20.04 1.54
CA GLU A 275 1.46 19.33 2.74
C GLU A 275 0.26 18.68 3.44
N ILE A 276 0.38 17.39 3.73
CA ILE A 276 -0.54 16.63 4.58
C ILE A 276 -0.09 16.81 6.03
N LEU A 277 -0.96 17.42 6.85
CA LEU A 277 -0.65 17.77 8.24
C LEU A 277 -1.70 17.21 9.19
N PRO A 278 -1.32 16.74 10.39
CA PRO A 278 -2.30 16.55 11.44
C PRO A 278 -2.84 17.93 11.84
N PHE A 279 -4.15 18.09 11.89
CA PHE A 279 -4.75 19.41 11.97
C PHE A 279 -6.05 19.38 12.78
N LYS A 280 -6.19 20.31 13.73
CA LYS A 280 -7.37 20.41 14.59
C LYS A 280 -7.48 21.83 15.16
N ASP A 281 -8.70 22.31 15.38
CA ASP A 281 -8.93 23.57 16.10
C ASP A 281 -8.15 24.78 15.51
N GLU A 282 -8.05 24.86 14.18
CA GLU A 282 -7.47 25.94 13.34
C GLU A 282 -5.97 25.92 13.32
N GLN A 283 -5.39 24.85 13.87
CA GLN A 283 -3.96 24.77 14.07
C GLN A 283 -3.38 23.44 13.60
N PRO A 284 -2.16 23.48 13.05
CA PRO A 284 -1.39 22.26 12.82
C PRO A 284 -1.05 21.64 14.18
N LEU A 285 -1.21 20.32 14.26
CA LEU A 285 -0.71 19.53 15.37
C LEU A 285 0.74 19.12 15.10
N PRO A 286 1.49 18.67 16.13
CA PRO A 286 2.85 18.19 15.92
C PRO A 286 2.88 16.93 15.04
N PHE A 287 3.95 16.77 14.24
CA PHE A 287 4.11 15.66 13.29
C PHE A 287 3.98 14.27 13.93
N ASN A 288 4.35 14.12 15.21
CA ASN A 288 4.22 12.86 15.95
C ASN A 288 2.78 12.31 16.01
N VAL A 289 1.77 13.18 15.91
CA VAL A 289 0.37 12.77 15.81
C VAL A 289 0.12 12.02 14.50
N LEU A 290 0.67 12.51 13.39
CA LEU A 290 0.56 11.89 12.07
C LEU A 290 1.27 10.53 12.03
N GLN A 291 2.40 10.38 12.73
CA GLN A 291 3.12 9.10 12.84
C GLN A 291 2.26 7.94 13.38
N THR A 292 1.22 8.23 14.17
CA THR A 292 0.30 7.20 14.68
C THR A 292 -0.52 6.51 13.57
N ARG A 293 -0.59 7.13 12.39
CA ARG A 293 -1.40 6.72 11.24
C ARG A 293 -0.57 6.30 10.02
N ILE A 294 0.53 6.99 9.68
CA ILE A 294 1.26 6.81 8.40
C ILE A 294 1.65 5.35 8.09
N GLY A 295 2.09 4.62 9.12
CA GLY A 295 2.53 3.22 9.00
C GLY A 295 1.43 2.17 9.13
N ARG A 296 0.17 2.59 9.32
CA ARG A 296 -0.97 1.67 9.47
C ARG A 296 -1.48 1.25 8.10
N LYS A 297 -1.76 -0.04 7.97
CA LYS A 297 -2.36 -0.61 6.74
C LYS A 297 -3.83 -0.25 6.60
N ASN A 298 -4.57 -0.32 7.71
CA ASN A 298 -5.98 0.04 7.76
C ASN A 298 -6.15 1.21 8.73
N VAL A 299 -6.80 2.28 8.27
CA VAL A 299 -7.07 3.46 9.11
C VAL A 299 -8.49 3.34 9.66
N THR A 300 -8.61 2.98 10.94
CA THR A 300 -9.92 2.84 11.59
C THR A 300 -10.51 4.21 11.95
N PRO A 301 -11.84 4.33 12.14
CA PRO A 301 -12.47 5.58 12.57
C PRO A 301 -11.86 6.17 13.86
N ALA A 302 -11.41 5.31 14.78
CA ALA A 302 -10.72 5.73 15.99
C ALA A 302 -9.36 6.40 15.71
N ILE A 303 -8.60 5.89 14.72
CA ILE A 303 -7.34 6.49 14.27
C ILE A 303 -7.60 7.83 13.60
N LEU A 304 -8.59 7.92 12.70
CA LEU A 304 -8.99 9.16 12.04
C LEU A 304 -9.34 10.26 13.05
N LYS A 305 -10.09 9.92 14.10
CA LYS A 305 -10.46 10.87 15.16
C LYS A 305 -9.27 11.31 16.01
N LYS A 306 -8.27 10.43 16.21
CA LYS A 306 -7.07 10.72 17.01
C LYS A 306 -6.04 11.56 16.23
N ALA A 307 -5.93 11.32 14.93
CA ALA A 307 -5.02 12.01 14.03
C ALA A 307 -5.78 12.56 12.81
N PRO A 308 -6.65 13.58 13.01
CA PRO A 308 -7.32 14.26 11.91
C PRO A 308 -6.29 14.96 11.05
N VAL A 309 -6.45 14.94 9.72
CA VAL A 309 -5.53 15.61 8.80
C VAL A 309 -6.21 16.68 7.95
N ALA A 310 -5.44 17.68 7.56
CA ALA A 310 -5.77 18.66 6.54
C ALA A 310 -4.72 18.62 5.43
N PHE A 311 -5.11 19.05 4.23
CA PHE A 311 -4.20 19.27 3.13
C PHE A 311 -4.02 20.77 2.95
N ILE A 312 -2.77 21.25 3.06
CA ILE A 312 -2.43 22.65 2.83
C ILE A 312 -1.74 22.75 1.48
N ALA A 313 -2.49 23.14 0.45
CA ALA A 313 -1.97 23.34 -0.89
C ALA A 313 -1.10 24.62 -0.94
N TYR A 314 0.03 24.53 -1.63
CA TYR A 314 0.91 25.66 -1.93
C TYR A 314 1.22 25.79 -3.44
N ASP A 315 0.82 24.81 -4.25
CA ASP A 315 0.90 24.92 -5.70
C ASP A 315 -0.32 24.29 -6.38
N LEU A 316 -0.65 24.83 -7.56
CA LEU A 316 -1.67 24.32 -8.47
C LEU A 316 -0.95 23.96 -9.76
N LEU A 317 -0.92 22.67 -10.09
CA LEU A 317 -0.17 22.14 -11.22
C LEU A 317 -1.04 21.92 -12.45
N GLU A 318 -2.31 21.56 -12.23
CA GLU A 318 -3.29 21.35 -13.30
C GLU A 318 -4.65 21.91 -12.89
N TRP A 319 -5.37 22.47 -13.85
CA TRP A 319 -6.71 23.02 -13.64
C TRP A 319 -7.60 22.73 -14.84
N GLU A 320 -8.76 22.09 -14.60
CA GLU A 320 -9.72 21.70 -15.64
C GLU A 320 -9.09 20.92 -16.81
N GLY A 321 -8.04 20.14 -16.53
CA GLY A 321 -7.33 19.31 -17.50
C GLY A 321 -6.16 19.99 -18.20
N GLU A 322 -5.90 21.27 -17.91
CA GLU A 322 -4.78 22.03 -18.47
C GLU A 322 -3.59 22.07 -17.49
N ASP A 323 -2.37 21.80 -17.97
CA ASP A 323 -1.14 21.99 -17.20
C ASP A 323 -0.87 23.49 -17.02
N VAL A 324 -0.99 23.97 -15.78
CA VAL A 324 -0.91 25.39 -15.44
C VAL A 324 0.42 25.78 -14.81
N ARG A 325 1.43 24.90 -14.79
CA ARG A 325 2.75 25.19 -14.17
C ARG A 325 3.49 26.37 -14.79
N GLN A 326 3.14 26.72 -16.04
CA GLN A 326 3.67 27.90 -16.74
C GLN A 326 2.98 29.20 -16.30
N TRP A 327 1.90 29.14 -15.52
CA TRP A 327 1.23 30.33 -15.01
C TRP A 327 2.11 30.98 -13.94
N GLN A 328 2.24 32.31 -13.97
CA GLN A 328 2.85 33.02 -12.85
C GLN A 328 2.09 32.67 -11.55
N LYS A 329 2.80 32.37 -10.46
CA LYS A 329 2.20 31.93 -9.18
C LYS A 329 1.10 32.87 -8.66
N ALA A 330 1.22 34.17 -8.91
CA ALA A 330 0.17 35.15 -8.59
C ALA A 330 -1.15 34.96 -9.37
N ARG A 331 -1.12 34.37 -10.58
CA ARG A 331 -2.30 33.98 -11.37
C ARG A 331 -2.84 32.61 -10.97
N ALA A 332 -1.97 31.66 -10.60
CA ALA A 332 -2.38 30.33 -10.15
C ALA A 332 -3.12 30.35 -8.80
N ILE A 333 -2.68 31.23 -7.88
CA ILE A 333 -3.30 31.42 -6.56
C ILE A 333 -4.35 32.56 -6.58
N GLY A 334 -4.30 33.46 -7.57
CA GLY A 334 -5.03 34.73 -7.59
C GLY A 334 -5.81 35.05 -8.86
N ALA A 335 -6.46 34.10 -9.51
CA ALA A 335 -7.39 34.35 -10.63
C ALA A 335 -8.68 35.10 -10.17
N ASN A 336 -8.55 36.38 -9.81
CA ASN A 336 -9.69 37.29 -9.68
C ASN A 336 -9.24 38.73 -9.96
N ASN A 337 -9.24 39.12 -11.24
CA ASN A 337 -9.22 40.53 -11.58
C ASN A 337 -9.99 40.80 -12.87
N SER A 338 -11.32 40.95 -12.80
CA SER A 338 -12.06 41.76 -13.78
C SER A 338 -13.47 42.13 -13.30
N ARG A 339 -13.77 43.42 -13.47
CA ARG A 339 -15.04 44.09 -13.14
C ARG A 339 -16.10 43.75 -14.20
N GLY A 340 -17.24 43.16 -13.82
CA GLY A 340 -18.38 42.91 -14.71
C GLY A 340 -19.49 42.06 -14.06
N PRO A 341 -20.77 42.15 -14.51
CA PRO A 341 -21.95 41.93 -13.67
C PRO A 341 -22.44 40.47 -13.53
N TYR A 342 -21.65 39.44 -13.87
CA TYR A 342 -22.05 38.04 -13.70
C TYR A 342 -21.36 37.39 -12.51
N ARG A 343 -22.04 37.48 -11.36
CA ARG A 343 -21.69 36.79 -10.10
C ARG A 343 -21.62 35.26 -10.29
N ARG A 344 -20.44 34.66 -10.11
CA ARG A 344 -20.28 33.30 -9.58
C ARG A 344 -19.32 33.35 -8.39
N ARG A 345 -19.82 32.93 -7.22
CA ARG A 345 -19.12 32.99 -5.93
C ARG A 345 -18.02 31.93 -5.92
N PHE A 346 -16.77 32.37 -5.86
CA PHE A 346 -15.64 31.54 -5.45
C PHE A 346 -15.25 31.95 -4.03
N ALA A 347 -15.08 30.96 -3.15
CA ALA A 347 -14.58 31.18 -1.80
C ALA A 347 -13.09 31.57 -1.87
N HIS A 348 -12.73 32.61 -1.15
CA HIS A 348 -11.34 33.04 -0.96
C HIS A 348 -10.44 31.87 -0.53
N PHE A 349 -9.46 31.48 -1.35
CA PHE A 349 -8.18 31.02 -0.84
C PHE A 349 -7.31 32.26 -0.64
N ARG A 350 -7.40 32.89 0.54
CA ARG A 350 -6.34 33.82 0.97
C ARG A 350 -5.08 32.98 1.22
N ALA A 351 -3.92 33.54 0.88
CA ALA A 351 -2.63 33.03 1.34
C ALA A 351 -2.73 32.67 2.84
N GLY A 352 -2.64 31.38 3.17
CA GLY A 352 -2.92 30.84 4.50
C GLY A 352 -4.28 30.14 4.72
N GLY A 353 -5.01 29.79 3.66
CA GLY A 353 -6.28 29.05 3.76
C GLY A 353 -6.11 27.60 4.20
N VAL A 354 -6.38 27.31 5.48
CA VAL A 354 -6.60 25.97 6.01
C VAL A 354 -7.94 25.45 5.50
N CYS A 355 -7.95 24.31 4.79
CA CYS A 355 -9.20 23.60 4.50
C CYS A 355 -9.60 22.81 5.75
N TYR A 356 -10.71 23.23 6.37
CA TYR A 356 -11.11 22.76 7.68
C TYR A 356 -12.29 21.80 7.63
N LEU A 357 -12.16 20.64 8.27
CA LEU A 357 -13.25 19.69 8.41
C LEU A 357 -13.48 19.38 9.90
N GLY A 358 -14.29 20.23 10.54
CA GLY A 358 -14.87 20.00 11.87
C GLY A 358 -16.24 19.32 11.74
N GLY A 359 -16.44 18.22 12.47
CA GLY A 359 -17.64 17.39 12.39
C GLY A 359 -18.94 18.09 12.78
N ALA A 360 -20.02 17.63 12.15
CA ALA A 360 -21.43 17.81 12.50
C ALA A 360 -21.92 19.25 12.67
N GLY A 361 -22.42 19.81 11.56
CA GLY A 361 -23.59 20.68 11.54
C GLY A 361 -23.50 21.99 12.32
N ARG A 362 -22.98 23.05 11.67
CA ARG A 362 -23.49 24.42 11.82
C ARG A 362 -22.92 25.31 10.72
N ARG A 363 -23.77 26.18 10.17
CA ARG A 363 -23.51 27.10 9.06
C ARG A 363 -22.29 27.99 9.38
N ALA A 364 -21.31 28.04 8.47
CA ALA A 364 -20.20 28.97 8.55
C ALA A 364 -20.72 30.41 8.34
N GLY A 365 -20.69 31.20 9.41
CA GLY A 365 -20.84 32.65 9.36
C GLY A 365 -19.46 33.30 9.36
N TYR A 366 -19.25 34.23 8.44
CA TYR A 366 -18.03 35.04 8.35
C TYR A 366 -18.10 36.19 9.37
N VAL A 367 -17.01 36.40 10.11
CA VAL A 367 -16.73 37.68 10.77
C VAL A 367 -15.28 38.06 10.43
N THR A 368 -15.13 39.36 10.16
CA THR A 368 -14.07 40.12 9.47
C THR A 368 -12.62 39.81 9.79
#